data_AF-A0A965E2K6-F1
#
_entry.id   AF-A0A965E2K6-F1
#
_cell.length_a   1.000
_cell.length_b   1.000
_cell.length_c   1.000
_cell.angle_alpha   90.00
_cell.angle_beta   90.00
_cell.angle_gamma   90.00
#
_symmetry.space_group_name_H-M   'P 1'
#
loop_
_entity.id
_entity.type
_entity.pdbx_description
1 polymer ?
#
loop_
_entity_poly.entity_id
_entity_poly.type
_entity_poly.pdbx_seq_one_letter_code
_entity_poly.pdbx_strand_id
1 'polypeptide(L)'
;MPRRILFLFLLLMLPAPSAAQVKLGPKTIQFCFWNVENLFDDRPNPKLDEPDRSFDLYFSKDPEALQFKLDRLVEVLLGKEFNGRGPDILCIAEVESQRAVELVQRELNRKLKDKNHHYTHLVY
;
A
#
# COMPACT_ATOMS: atom_id res chain seq x y z
N MET A 1 27.18 -27.24 53.28
CA MET A 1 26.64 -26.43 52.17
C MET A 1 27.60 -26.35 50.96
N PRO A 2 27.81 -27.40 50.14
CA PRO A 2 28.53 -27.21 48.86
C PRO A 2 27.75 -27.63 47.59
N ARG A 3 26.64 -28.39 47.70
CA ARG A 3 25.91 -28.94 46.55
C ARG A 3 25.13 -27.90 45.71
N ARG A 4 24.80 -26.74 46.26
CA ARG A 4 24.05 -25.67 45.56
C ARG A 4 24.92 -24.82 44.63
N ILE A 5 26.21 -24.72 44.90
CA ILE A 5 27.16 -23.93 44.08
C ILE A 5 27.55 -24.68 42.80
N LEU A 6 27.65 -26.01 42.88
CA LEU A 6 27.98 -26.85 41.72
C LEU A 6 26.88 -26.86 40.64
N PHE A 7 25.61 -26.71 41.04
CA PHE A 7 24.47 -26.65 40.11
C PHE A 7 24.41 -25.34 39.30
N LEU A 8 24.90 -24.23 39.87
CA LEU A 8 24.90 -22.92 39.20
C LEU A 8 25.97 -22.85 38.10
N PHE A 9 27.11 -23.54 38.29
CA PHE A 9 28.17 -23.63 37.28
C PHE A 9 27.78 -24.50 36.08
N LEU A 10 26.95 -25.53 36.27
CA LEU A 10 26.52 -26.41 35.19
C LEU A 10 25.50 -25.74 34.25
N LEU A 11 24.71 -24.77 34.75
CA LEU A 11 23.72 -24.04 33.95
C LEU A 11 24.34 -23.03 32.97
N LEU A 12 25.54 -22.53 33.28
CA LEU A 12 26.31 -21.60 32.44
C LEU A 12 27.07 -22.28 31.30
N MET A 13 27.12 -23.61 31.28
CA MET A 13 27.77 -24.41 30.25
C MET A 13 26.78 -24.93 29.18
N LEU A 14 25.51 -24.56 29.27
CA LEU A 14 24.57 -24.79 28.18
C LEU A 14 24.99 -23.93 26.99
N PRO A 15 25.28 -24.52 25.81
CA PRO A 15 25.60 -23.73 24.63
C PRO A 15 24.42 -22.79 24.39
N ALA A 16 24.70 -21.49 24.35
CA ALA A 16 23.71 -20.51 23.95
C ALA A 16 23.12 -20.97 22.61
N PRO A 17 21.78 -20.95 22.43
CA PRO A 17 21.19 -21.25 21.15
C PRO A 17 21.85 -20.32 20.14
N SER A 18 22.66 -20.90 19.26
CA SER A 18 23.24 -20.19 18.13
C SER A 18 22.06 -19.77 17.28
N ALA A 19 21.61 -18.53 17.46
CA ALA A 19 20.59 -17.94 16.61
C ALA A 19 21.16 -17.96 15.19
N ALA A 20 20.75 -18.96 14.42
CA ALA A 20 21.09 -19.05 13.02
C ALA A 20 20.64 -17.72 12.40
N GLN A 21 21.59 -16.92 11.92
CA GLN A 21 21.26 -15.72 11.18
C GLN A 21 20.48 -16.17 9.96
N VAL A 22 19.17 -15.92 9.96
CA VAL A 22 18.32 -16.14 8.80
C VAL A 22 18.91 -15.28 7.69
N LYS A 23 19.60 -15.93 6.75
CA LYS A 23 20.18 -15.26 5.59
C LYS A 23 19.00 -14.86 4.72
N LEU A 24 18.48 -13.66 4.95
CA LEU A 24 17.44 -13.09 4.10
C LEU A 24 18.01 -13.00 2.69
N GLY A 25 17.43 -13.78 1.78
CA GLY A 25 17.76 -13.70 0.36
C GLY A 25 17.40 -12.32 -0.20
N PRO A 26 17.81 -12.02 -1.44
CA PRO A 26 17.44 -10.77 -2.09
C PRO A 26 15.91 -10.63 -2.10
N LYS A 27 15.42 -9.48 -1.62
CA LYS A 27 13.99 -9.14 -1.65
C LYS A 27 13.65 -8.55 -3.02
N THR A 28 12.74 -9.17 -3.75
CA THR A 28 12.15 -8.59 -4.96
C THR A 28 11.12 -7.54 -4.57
N ILE A 29 11.18 -6.37 -5.21
CA ILE A 29 10.22 -5.27 -5.05
C ILE A 29 9.59 -5.02 -6.42
N GLN A 30 8.27 -4.97 -6.47
CA GLN A 30 7.52 -4.57 -7.65
C GLN A 30 7.21 -3.07 -7.57
N PHE A 31 7.68 -2.33 -8.57
CA PHE A 31 7.47 -0.90 -8.70
C PHE A 31 6.57 -0.63 -9.91
N CYS A 32 5.51 0.16 -9.71
CA CYS A 32 4.60 0.58 -10.75
C CYS A 32 4.58 2.10 -10.85
N PHE A 33 4.77 2.63 -12.05
CA PHE A 33 4.51 4.03 -12.38
C PHE A 33 3.39 4.10 -13.41
N TRP A 34 2.34 4.89 -13.14
CA TRP A 34 1.17 4.98 -14.01
C TRP A 34 0.61 6.40 -14.06
N ASN A 35 0.51 6.98 -15.27
CA ASN A 35 -0.40 8.11 -15.51
C ASN A 35 -1.84 7.60 -15.58
N VAL A 36 -2.67 8.04 -14.63
CA VAL A 36 -4.05 7.55 -14.48
C VAL A 36 -5.10 8.44 -15.16
N GLU A 37 -4.67 9.42 -15.97
CA GLU A 37 -5.49 10.39 -16.71
C GLU A 37 -6.44 11.14 -15.76
N ASN A 38 -6.01 12.32 -15.29
CA ASN A 38 -6.64 13.19 -14.28
C ASN A 38 -7.50 12.45 -13.23
N LEU A 39 -6.87 12.11 -12.11
CA LEU A 39 -7.52 11.51 -10.97
C LEU A 39 -8.14 12.58 -10.08
N PHE A 40 -9.42 12.84 -10.31
CA PHE A 40 -10.28 13.70 -9.50
C PHE A 40 -10.73 13.00 -8.20
N ASP A 41 -11.21 13.78 -7.24
CA ASP A 41 -11.78 13.29 -5.98
C ASP A 41 -13.29 13.59 -5.86
N ASP A 42 -13.86 13.37 -4.68
CA ASP A 42 -15.28 13.60 -4.38
C ASP A 42 -15.59 15.04 -3.92
N ARG A 43 -14.71 16.01 -4.22
CA ARG A 43 -14.87 17.42 -3.84
C ARG A 43 -14.54 18.32 -5.03
N PRO A 44 -15.35 19.36 -5.26
CA PRO A 44 -15.06 20.28 -6.35
C PRO A 44 -13.82 21.13 -6.05
N ASN A 45 -12.96 21.30 -7.05
CA ASN A 45 -11.84 22.23 -7.02
C ASN A 45 -12.14 23.47 -7.90
N PRO A 46 -12.50 24.62 -7.29
CA PRO A 46 -12.88 25.82 -8.04
C PRO A 46 -11.71 26.48 -8.79
N LYS A 47 -10.47 26.00 -8.60
CA LYS A 47 -9.26 26.56 -9.23
C LYS A 47 -8.94 25.95 -10.59
N LEU A 48 -9.62 24.87 -10.98
CA LEU A 48 -9.39 24.19 -12.27
C LEU A 48 -9.94 25.02 -13.43
N ASP A 49 -9.27 24.93 -14.59
CA ASP A 49 -9.73 25.52 -15.85
C ASP A 49 -10.90 24.73 -16.45
N GLU A 50 -11.61 25.32 -17.42
CA GLU A 50 -12.89 24.78 -17.94
C GLU A 50 -12.85 23.30 -18.37
N PRO A 51 -11.83 22.79 -19.09
CA PRO A 51 -11.78 21.38 -19.46
C PRO A 51 -11.84 20.44 -18.24
N ASP A 52 -10.96 20.67 -17.26
CA ASP A 52 -10.83 19.80 -16.08
C ASP A 52 -11.94 20.04 -15.07
N ARG A 53 -12.43 21.28 -14.95
CA ARG A 53 -13.54 21.64 -14.07
C ARG A 53 -14.81 20.86 -14.38
N SER A 54 -15.06 20.55 -15.67
CA SER A 54 -16.23 19.78 -16.06
C SER A 54 -16.17 18.34 -15.51
N PHE A 55 -15.00 17.71 -15.53
CA PHE A 55 -14.77 16.36 -14.99
C PHE A 55 -14.71 16.35 -13.47
N ASP A 56 -14.05 17.33 -12.86
CA ASP A 56 -14.04 17.53 -11.41
C ASP A 56 -15.45 17.69 -10.83
N LEU A 57 -16.31 18.49 -11.48
CA LEU A 57 -17.71 18.61 -11.10
C LEU A 57 -18.51 17.33 -11.31
N TYR A 58 -18.17 16.53 -12.34
CA TYR A 58 -18.82 15.25 -12.58
C TYR A 58 -18.50 14.26 -11.45
N PHE A 59 -17.23 14.02 -11.15
CA PHE A 59 -16.81 13.07 -10.12
C PHE A 59 -17.19 13.52 -8.70
N SER A 60 -17.23 14.81 -8.43
CA SER A 60 -17.67 15.33 -7.12
C SER A 60 -19.19 15.25 -6.89
N LYS A 61 -19.99 15.13 -7.95
CA LYS A 61 -21.46 15.05 -7.86
C LYS A 61 -22.03 13.66 -8.09
N ASP A 62 -21.30 12.82 -8.80
CA ASP A 62 -21.69 11.45 -9.14
C ASP A 62 -20.78 10.44 -8.41
N PRO A 63 -21.17 9.99 -7.20
CA PRO A 63 -20.37 9.04 -6.44
C PRO A 63 -20.28 7.67 -7.12
N GLU A 64 -21.25 7.29 -7.96
CA GLU A 64 -21.21 6.03 -8.69
C GLU A 64 -20.14 6.07 -9.79
N ALA A 65 -20.04 7.19 -10.50
CA ALA A 65 -18.99 7.41 -11.50
C ALA A 65 -17.58 7.39 -10.89
N LEU A 66 -17.40 8.07 -9.76
CA LEU A 66 -16.13 8.07 -9.04
C LEU A 66 -15.77 6.66 -8.56
N GLN A 67 -16.72 5.97 -7.92
CA GLN A 67 -16.51 4.60 -7.45
C GLN A 67 -16.19 3.66 -8.63
N PHE A 68 -16.86 3.82 -9.77
CA PHE A 68 -16.57 3.04 -10.97
C PHE A 68 -15.13 3.25 -11.48
N LYS A 69 -14.64 4.50 -11.53
CA LYS A 69 -13.24 4.79 -11.90
C LYS A 69 -12.27 4.14 -10.92
N LEU A 70 -12.49 4.31 -9.61
CA LEU A 70 -11.65 3.71 -8.56
C LEU A 70 -11.64 2.18 -8.66
N ASP A 71 -12.80 1.55 -8.85
CA ASP A 71 -12.92 0.10 -9.00
C ASP A 71 -12.13 -0.43 -10.19
N ARG A 72 -12.16 0.26 -11.33
CA ARG A 72 -11.41 -0.09 -12.54
C ARG A 72 -9.91 0.08 -12.37
N LEU A 73 -9.46 1.17 -11.74
CA LEU A 73 -8.04 1.37 -11.42
C LEU A 73 -7.51 0.25 -10.51
N VAL A 74 -8.25 -0.05 -9.44
CA VAL A 74 -7.86 -1.09 -8.48
C VAL A 74 -7.92 -2.49 -9.10
N GLU A 75 -8.85 -2.76 -10.01
CA GLU A 75 -8.89 -4.02 -10.75
C GLU A 75 -7.61 -4.27 -11.54
N VAL A 76 -7.07 -3.25 -12.21
CA VAL A 76 -5.78 -3.33 -12.93
C VAL A 76 -4.63 -3.54 -11.96
N LEU A 77 -4.60 -2.78 -10.85
CA LEU A 77 -3.53 -2.87 -9.85
C LEU A 77 -3.53 -4.21 -9.11
N LEU A 78 -4.67 -4.88 -9.00
CA LEU A 78 -4.80 -6.23 -8.46
C LEU A 78 -4.79 -7.31 -9.57
N GLY A 79 -4.34 -6.95 -10.77
CA GLY A 79 -4.19 -7.86 -11.89
C GLY A 79 -3.13 -8.94 -11.68
N LYS A 80 -3.02 -9.83 -12.66
CA LYS A 80 -2.06 -10.95 -12.67
C LYS A 80 -0.61 -10.47 -12.67
N GLU A 81 -0.36 -9.29 -13.23
CA GLU A 81 0.94 -8.61 -13.29
C GLU A 81 1.51 -8.36 -11.89
N PHE A 82 0.63 -8.19 -10.91
CA PHE A 82 0.96 -7.95 -9.50
C PHE A 82 0.54 -9.11 -8.59
N ASN A 83 0.34 -10.31 -9.14
CA ASN A 83 -0.05 -11.53 -8.41
C ASN A 83 -1.30 -11.35 -7.51
N GLY A 84 -2.22 -10.43 -7.86
CA GLY A 84 -3.39 -10.15 -7.02
C GLY A 84 -3.13 -9.42 -5.70
N ARG A 85 -1.90 -8.94 -5.47
CA ARG A 85 -1.50 -8.26 -4.23
C ARG A 85 -1.15 -6.77 -4.38
N GLY A 86 -1.16 -6.25 -5.62
CA GLY A 86 -0.69 -4.90 -5.91
C GLY A 86 0.84 -4.78 -6.00
N PRO A 87 1.35 -3.71 -6.62
CA PRO A 87 2.77 -3.39 -6.57
C PRO A 87 3.21 -3.05 -5.15
N ASP A 88 4.45 -3.38 -4.78
CA ASP A 88 5.01 -2.99 -3.47
C ASP A 88 5.16 -1.47 -3.35
N ILE A 89 5.40 -0.78 -4.48
CA ILE A 89 5.43 0.69 -4.59
C ILE A 89 4.59 1.12 -5.79
N LEU A 90 3.58 1.96 -5.56
CA LEU A 90 2.76 2.57 -6.59
C LEU A 90 3.06 4.07 -6.66
N CYS A 91 3.47 4.53 -7.84
CA CYS A 91 3.61 5.93 -8.18
C CYS A 91 2.57 6.29 -9.24
N ILE A 92 1.74 7.28 -8.96
CA ILE A 92 0.69 7.74 -9.88
C ILE A 92 0.95 9.19 -10.30
N ALA A 93 0.73 9.47 -11.58
CA ALA A 93 0.80 10.80 -12.17
C ALA A 93 -0.61 11.29 -12.55
N GLU A 94 -0.75 12.60 -12.72
CA GLU A 94 -2.01 13.30 -13.00
C GLU A 94 -3.05 13.09 -11.90
N VAL A 95 -2.63 13.45 -10.70
CA VAL A 95 -3.43 13.43 -9.49
C VAL A 95 -3.83 14.86 -9.15
N GLU A 96 -5.13 15.15 -9.10
CA GLU A 96 -5.63 16.51 -8.87
C GLU A 96 -5.63 16.93 -7.41
N SER A 97 -5.56 15.95 -6.49
CA SER A 97 -5.50 16.21 -5.06
C SER A 97 -4.89 15.07 -4.26
N GLN A 98 -4.38 15.37 -3.07
CA GLN A 98 -4.01 14.35 -2.09
C GLN A 98 -5.17 13.36 -1.82
N ARG A 99 -6.40 13.86 -1.73
CA ARG A 99 -7.57 13.06 -1.41
C ARG A 99 -7.90 12.03 -2.49
N ALA A 100 -7.63 12.33 -3.75
CA ALA A 100 -7.73 11.36 -4.85
C ALA A 100 -6.85 10.12 -4.60
N VAL A 101 -5.61 10.31 -4.12
CA VAL A 101 -4.71 9.19 -3.76
C VAL A 101 -5.22 8.43 -2.55
N GLU A 102 -5.74 9.12 -1.54
CA GLU A 102 -6.33 8.48 -0.35
C GLU A 102 -7.54 7.62 -0.70
N LEU A 103 -8.34 8.02 -1.69
CA LEU A 103 -9.45 7.24 -2.21
C LEU A 103 -8.96 5.95 -2.90
N VAL A 104 -7.91 6.04 -3.73
CA VAL A 104 -7.28 4.86 -4.34
C VAL A 104 -6.69 3.93 -3.27
N GLN A 105 -5.97 4.47 -2.28
CA GLN A 105 -5.42 3.69 -1.17
C GLN A 105 -6.52 2.96 -0.40
N ARG A 106 -7.62 3.65 -0.09
CA ARG A 106 -8.78 3.06 0.60
C ARG A 106 -9.37 1.93 -0.23
N GLU A 107 -9.56 2.14 -1.53
CA GLU A 107 -10.17 1.16 -2.42
C GLU A 107 -9.26 -0.08 -2.60
N LEU A 108 -7.95 0.10 -2.75
CA LEU A 108 -6.97 -0.99 -2.74
C LEU A 108 -7.07 -1.81 -1.45
N ASN A 109 -6.98 -1.15 -0.29
CA ASN A 109 -7.02 -1.82 1.02
C ASN A 109 -8.37 -2.49 1.30
N ARG A 110 -9.47 -1.96 0.74
CA ARG A 110 -10.80 -2.59 0.81
C ARG A 110 -10.84 -3.92 0.07
N LYS A 111 -10.17 -4.04 -1.08
CA LYS A 111 -10.15 -5.27 -1.90
C LYS A 111 -9.06 -6.26 -1.52
N LEU A 112 -7.96 -5.79 -0.92
CA LEU A 112 -6.88 -6.64 -0.43
C LEU A 112 -7.32 -7.43 0.82
N LYS A 113 -7.42 -8.76 0.66
CA LYS A 113 -7.83 -9.68 1.73
C LYS A 113 -6.76 -9.81 2.82
N ASP A 114 -5.49 -9.83 2.43
CA ASP A 114 -4.37 -9.93 3.36
C ASP A 114 -3.93 -8.53 3.79
N LYS A 115 -4.07 -8.25 5.09
CA LYS A 115 -3.70 -6.97 5.70
C LYS A 115 -2.20 -6.68 5.62
N ASN A 116 -1.36 -7.69 5.41
CA ASN A 116 0.08 -7.49 5.21
C ASN A 116 0.41 -6.80 3.89
N HIS A 117 -0.51 -6.81 2.92
CA HIS A 117 -0.38 -6.11 1.65
C HIS A 117 -1.03 -4.72 1.67
N HIS A 118 -1.63 -4.29 2.79
CA HIS A 118 -2.28 -2.98 2.84
C HIS A 118 -1.25 -1.86 2.69
N TYR A 119 -1.59 -0.88 1.87
CA TYR A 119 -0.83 0.35 1.70
C TYR A 119 -1.04 1.22 2.93
N THR A 120 0.01 1.47 3.71
CA THR A 120 -0.04 2.23 4.97
C THR A 120 0.62 3.61 4.88
N HIS A 121 1.33 3.90 3.80
CA HIS A 121 2.09 5.13 3.63
C HIS A 121 1.74 5.80 2.31
N LEU A 122 1.59 7.12 2.35
CA LEU A 122 1.54 8.00 1.19
C LEU A 122 2.74 8.95 1.29
N VAL A 123 3.42 9.17 0.16
CA VAL A 123 4.60 10.02 0.06
C VAL A 123 4.32 11.07 -1.00
N TYR A 124 4.53 12.34 -0.65
CA TYR A 124 4.29 13.52 -1.50
C TYR A 124 5.57 14.33 -1.65
#